data_AF-X0Z0A3-F1
#
_entry.id   AF-X0Z0A3-F1
#
_cell.length_a   1.000
_cell.length_b   1.000
_cell.length_c   1.000
_cell.angle_alpha   90.00
_cell.angle_beta   90.00
_cell.angle_gamma   90.00
#
_symmetry.space_group_name_H-M   'P 1'
#
loop_
_entity.id
_entity.type
_entity.pdbx_description
1 polymer ?
#
loop_
_entity_poly.entity_id
_entity_poly.type
_entity_poly.pdbx_seq_one_letter_code
_entity_poly.pdbx_strand_id
1 'polypeptide(L)'
;AWVNPYRDDGDWTVRIARGDAGDAAEGEVVEVAPVERRGRRRERERRGEDEGPAPPWGHVLKRLGRPGDPEADFAAVVWRRRLPVGFPDEVMAAADAIPAEPDAEELARRVDLRALDFVTIDPRTARDHDDAVYV
;
A
#
# COMPACT_ATOMS: atom_id res chain seq x y z
N ALA A 1 11.15 -22.38 -2.23
CA ALA A 1 11.59 -21.29 -1.35
C ALA A 1 10.56 -21.10 -0.25
N TRP A 2 10.88 -20.25 0.73
CA TRP A 2 9.98 -19.88 1.82
C TRP A 2 9.94 -18.37 1.92
N VAL A 3 8.79 -17.83 2.31
CA VAL A 3 8.63 -16.42 2.64
C VAL A 3 8.25 -16.35 4.12
N ASN A 4 8.98 -15.52 4.84
CA ASN A 4 8.79 -15.24 6.26
C ASN A 4 8.12 -13.86 6.44
N PRO A 5 7.53 -13.58 7.60
CA PRO A 5 6.88 -12.31 7.87
C PRO A 5 7.92 -11.19 7.87
N TYR A 6 7.60 -10.07 7.23
CA TYR A 6 8.49 -8.91 7.17
C TYR A 6 7.92 -7.76 8.02
N ARG A 7 8.64 -7.40 9.10
CA ARG A 7 8.21 -6.40 10.09
C ARG A 7 6.79 -6.62 10.61
N ASP A 8 6.44 -7.89 10.75
CA ASP A 8 5.19 -8.40 11.31
C ASP A 8 5.56 -9.29 12.51
N ASP A 9 4.77 -9.22 13.59
CA ASP A 9 5.01 -9.97 14.82
C ASP A 9 4.52 -11.43 14.72
N GLY A 10 4.07 -11.83 13.53
CA GLY A 10 3.62 -13.18 13.25
C GLY A 10 4.77 -14.20 13.26
N ASP A 11 4.43 -15.43 13.68
CA ASP A 11 5.28 -16.61 13.52
C ASP A 11 4.60 -17.55 12.52
N TRP A 12 4.77 -17.22 11.23
CA TRP A 12 4.19 -17.99 10.13
C TRP A 12 5.14 -18.02 8.94
N THR A 13 5.00 -19.03 8.10
CA THR A 13 5.80 -19.15 6.87
C THR A 13 4.90 -19.56 5.72
N VAL A 14 5.21 -19.09 4.51
CA VAL A 14 4.53 -19.53 3.28
C VAL A 14 5.52 -20.22 2.35
N ARG A 15 5.12 -21.37 1.80
CA ARG A 15 5.89 -22.15 0.83
C ARG A 15 5.69 -21.60 -0.57
N ILE A 16 6.78 -21.34 -1.27
CA ILE A 16 6.75 -20.88 -2.66
C ILE A 16 7.37 -21.95 -3.55
N ALA A 17 6.59 -22.49 -4.49
CA ALA A 17 7.12 -23.40 -5.52
C ALA A 17 7.95 -22.60 -6.54
N ARG A 18 8.89 -23.27 -7.23
CA ARG A 18 9.78 -22.58 -8.18
C ARG A 18 9.03 -21.78 -9.25
N GLY A 19 7.91 -22.29 -9.75
CA GLY A 19 7.07 -21.60 -10.74
C GLY A 19 6.25 -20.43 -10.17
N ASP A 20 6.09 -20.37 -8.85
CA ASP A 20 5.27 -19.37 -8.16
C ASP A 20 6.12 -18.20 -7.61
N ALA A 21 7.44 -18.28 -7.75
CA ALA A 21 8.38 -17.25 -7.25
C ALA A 21 8.55 -16.07 -8.23
N GLY A 22 8.16 -16.23 -9.49
CA GLY A 22 8.42 -15.23 -10.54
C GLY A 22 9.91 -14.93 -10.70
N ASP A 23 10.25 -13.65 -10.75
CA ASP A 23 11.60 -13.11 -10.83
C ASP A 23 12.15 -12.65 -9.47
N ALA A 24 11.45 -12.93 -8.36
CA ALA A 24 11.86 -12.50 -7.03
C ALA A 24 13.23 -13.09 -6.66
N ALA A 25 14.11 -12.22 -6.17
CA ALA A 25 15.43 -12.62 -5.71
C ALA A 25 15.39 -13.03 -4.23
N GLU A 26 16.36 -13.86 -3.83
CA GLU A 26 16.52 -14.24 -2.44
C GLU A 26 16.75 -12.99 -1.56
N GLY A 27 16.04 -12.94 -0.44
CA GLY A 27 16.12 -11.83 0.51
C GLY A 27 15.26 -10.61 0.17
N GLU A 28 14.53 -10.59 -0.95
CA GLU A 28 13.59 -9.50 -1.24
C GLU A 28 12.31 -9.58 -0.41
N VAL A 29 11.77 -8.40 -0.09
CA VAL A 29 10.44 -8.25 0.49
C VAL A 29 9.43 -8.43 -0.64
N VAL A 30 8.45 -9.31 -0.43
CA VAL A 30 7.46 -9.69 -1.45
C VAL A 30 6.05 -9.71 -0.88
N GLU A 31 5.10 -9.37 -1.73
CA GLU A 31 3.68 -9.64 -1.52
C GLU A 31 3.36 -11.07 -2.00
N VAL A 32 2.64 -11.84 -1.18
CA VAL A 32 2.31 -13.24 -1.47
C VAL A 32 0.81 -13.46 -1.32
N ALA A 33 0.21 -14.13 -2.29
CA ALA A 33 -1.16 -14.65 -2.19
C ALA A 33 -1.16 -16.17 -1.97
N PRO A 34 -2.12 -16.70 -1.19
CA PRO A 34 -2.22 -18.13 -0.94
C PRO A 34 -2.60 -18.91 -2.21
N VAL A 35 -2.03 -20.11 -2.37
CA VAL A 35 -2.34 -21.06 -3.44
C VAL A 35 -2.88 -22.34 -2.84
N GLU A 36 -4.06 -22.75 -3.29
CA GLU A 36 -4.56 -24.09 -2.97
C GLU A 36 -3.76 -25.15 -3.72
N ARG A 37 -3.06 -26.00 -2.96
CA ARG A 37 -2.47 -27.23 -3.49
C ARG A 37 -3.04 -28.40 -2.70
N ARG A 38 -3.57 -29.42 -3.40
CA ARG A 38 -4.03 -30.66 -2.77
C ARG A 38 -2.83 -31.39 -2.15
N GLY A 39 -2.55 -31.11 -0.88
CA GLY A 39 -1.56 -31.82 -0.10
C GLY A 39 -2.06 -33.21 0.30
N ARG A 40 -1.13 -34.19 0.37
CA ARG A 40 -1.36 -35.55 0.86
C ARG A 40 -1.62 -35.57 2.38
N ARG A 41 -2.62 -34.83 2.86
CA ARG A 41 -3.02 -34.79 4.28
C ARG A 41 -3.21 -36.21 4.85
N ARG A 42 -3.78 -37.10 4.03
CA ARG A 42 -4.04 -38.52 4.35
C ARG A 42 -2.79 -39.37 4.60
N GLU A 43 -1.61 -38.96 4.13
CA GLU A 43 -0.37 -39.75 4.24
C GLU A 43 0.48 -39.34 5.45
N ARG A 44 0.40 -38.07 5.87
CA ARG A 44 1.02 -37.55 7.10
C ARG A 44 0.27 -37.98 8.36
N GLU A 45 -1.07 -37.93 8.34
CA GLU A 45 -1.91 -38.42 9.44
C GLU A 45 -1.66 -39.92 9.74
N ARG A 46 -1.24 -40.70 8.73
CA ARG A 46 -0.88 -42.13 8.87
C ARG A 46 0.47 -42.39 9.57
N ARG A 47 1.37 -41.41 9.65
CA ARG A 47 2.72 -41.56 10.21
C ARG A 47 2.84 -41.15 11.67
N GLY A 48 1.80 -40.55 12.27
CA GLY A 48 1.81 -40.16 13.68
C GLY A 48 2.84 -39.08 14.03
N GLU A 49 3.30 -38.32 13.03
CA GLU A 49 4.20 -37.17 13.22
C GLU A 49 3.35 -35.96 13.62
N ASP A 50 3.38 -35.60 14.91
CA ASP A 50 2.69 -34.46 15.51
C ASP A 50 3.41 -33.13 15.21
N GLU A 51 3.79 -32.95 13.94
CA GLU A 51 4.18 -31.66 13.41
C GLU A 51 2.88 -30.99 12.96
N GLY A 52 2.55 -29.82 13.52
CA GLY A 52 1.32 -29.08 13.21
C GLY A 52 1.03 -28.87 11.71
N PRO A 53 -0.08 -28.21 11.36
CA PRO A 53 -0.49 -28.07 9.96
C PRO A 53 0.66 -27.55 9.10
N ALA A 54 0.95 -28.27 8.00
CA ALA A 54 2.03 -27.89 7.11
C ALA A 54 1.81 -26.44 6.61
N PRO A 55 2.88 -25.63 6.52
CA PRO A 55 2.77 -24.25 6.05
C PRO A 55 2.07 -24.19 4.68
N PRO A 56 1.16 -23.21 4.48
CA PRO A 56 0.41 -23.08 3.24
C PRO A 56 1.34 -22.79 2.07
N TRP A 57 0.85 -23.05 0.86
CA TRP A 57 1.52 -22.63 -0.37
C TRP A 57 1.06 -21.23 -0.76
N GLY A 58 1.94 -20.49 -1.42
CA GLY A 58 1.64 -19.18 -1.96
C GLY A 58 2.39 -18.90 -3.26
N HIS A 59 1.98 -17.81 -3.91
CA HIS A 59 2.61 -17.27 -5.10
C HIS A 59 2.95 -15.80 -4.90
N VAL A 60 4.12 -15.41 -5.40
CA VAL A 60 4.58 -14.02 -5.34
C VAL A 60 3.74 -13.19 -6.30
N LEU A 61 3.13 -12.14 -5.78
CA LEU A 61 2.35 -11.17 -6.54
C LEU A 61 3.22 -9.99 -6.98
N LYS A 62 4.05 -9.49 -6.06
CA LYS A 62 4.80 -8.25 -6.26
C LYS A 62 6.08 -8.26 -5.45
N ARG A 63 7.15 -7.73 -6.06
CA ARG A 63 8.41 -7.42 -5.38
C ARG A 63 8.31 -6.00 -4.81
N LEU A 64 8.53 -5.87 -3.51
CA LEU A 64 8.50 -4.58 -2.81
C LEU A 64 9.89 -3.95 -2.69
N GLY A 65 10.95 -4.75 -2.81
CA GLY A 65 12.34 -4.29 -2.82
C GLY A 65 13.19 -5.03 -1.79
N ARG A 66 14.31 -4.42 -1.39
CA ARG A 66 15.21 -5.02 -0.40
C ARG A 66 14.82 -4.62 1.03
N PRO A 67 15.02 -5.50 2.02
CA PRO A 67 14.87 -5.16 3.43
C PRO A 67 15.70 -3.92 3.81
N GLY A 68 15.06 -2.98 4.52
CA GLY A 68 15.69 -1.73 4.95
C GLY A 68 15.71 -0.61 3.90
N ASP A 69 15.25 -0.88 2.67
CA ASP A 69 14.94 0.18 1.71
C ASP A 69 13.69 0.93 2.18
N PRO A 70 13.74 2.27 2.37
CA PRO A 70 12.58 3.06 2.78
C PRO A 70 11.35 2.86 1.89
N GLU A 71 11.53 2.65 0.59
CA GLU A 71 10.41 2.42 -0.34
C GLU A 71 9.75 1.06 -0.11
N ALA A 72 10.56 0.02 0.11
CA ALA A 72 10.06 -1.33 0.41
C ALA A 72 9.35 -1.37 1.77
N ASP A 73 9.89 -0.67 2.77
CA ASP A 73 9.30 -0.54 4.09
C ASP A 73 7.95 0.17 4.04
N PHE A 74 7.90 1.29 3.32
CA PHE A 74 6.66 2.03 3.10
C PHE A 74 5.61 1.16 2.39
N ALA A 75 5.98 0.52 1.29
CA ALA A 75 5.08 -0.33 0.53
C ALA A 75 4.55 -1.53 1.35
N ALA A 76 5.40 -2.13 2.19
CA ALA A 76 4.99 -3.22 3.08
C ALA A 76 3.97 -2.74 4.14
N VAL A 77 4.15 -1.54 4.70
CA VAL A 77 3.20 -0.96 5.66
C VAL A 77 1.86 -0.66 4.99
N VAL A 78 1.90 -0.01 3.83
CA VAL A 78 0.73 0.31 3.00
C VAL A 78 -0.09 -0.96 2.70
N TRP A 79 0.58 -2.00 2.22
CA TRP A 79 -0.05 -3.27 1.92
C TRP A 79 -0.66 -3.94 3.14
N ARG A 80 0.11 -4.06 4.25
CA ARG A 80 -0.36 -4.69 5.48
C ARG A 80 -1.57 -3.99 6.08
N ARG A 81 -1.62 -2.66 6.00
CA ARG A 81 -2.73 -1.84 6.48
C ARG A 81 -3.87 -1.72 5.47
N ARG A 82 -3.72 -2.32 4.28
CA ARG A 82 -4.68 -2.24 3.16
C ARG A 82 -5.04 -0.78 2.83
N LEU A 83 -4.04 0.09 2.85
CA LEU A 83 -4.24 1.49 2.52
C LEU A 83 -4.44 1.63 1.01
N PRO A 84 -5.44 2.41 0.55
CA PRO A 84 -5.60 2.70 -0.86
C PRO A 84 -4.39 3.50 -1.36
N VAL A 85 -3.83 3.08 -2.50
CA VAL A 85 -2.63 3.70 -3.12
C VAL A 85 -2.96 4.57 -4.33
N GLY A 86 -4.24 4.67 -4.68
CA GLY A 86 -4.73 5.46 -5.79
C GLY A 86 -6.18 5.85 -5.56
N PHE A 87 -6.64 6.80 -6.37
CA PHE A 87 -8.03 7.24 -6.40
C PHE A 87 -8.79 6.51 -7.52
N PRO A 88 -10.10 6.27 -7.36
CA PRO A 88 -10.94 5.76 -8.45
C PRO A 88 -10.89 6.66 -9.68
N ASP A 89 -11.08 6.08 -10.86
CA ASP A 89 -11.03 6.82 -12.14
C ASP A 89 -12.08 7.94 -12.18
N GLU A 90 -13.27 7.74 -11.60
CA GLU A 90 -14.29 8.79 -11.53
C GLU A 90 -13.86 9.99 -10.66
N VAL A 91 -13.04 9.75 -9.62
CA VAL A 91 -12.52 10.82 -8.75
C VAL A 91 -11.44 11.61 -9.48
N MET A 92 -10.56 10.91 -10.20
CA MET A 92 -9.54 11.56 -11.02
C MET A 92 -10.18 12.40 -12.14
N ALA A 93 -11.15 11.84 -12.85
CA ALA A 93 -11.86 12.56 -13.91
C ALA A 93 -12.61 13.80 -13.38
N ALA A 94 -13.21 13.71 -12.19
CA ALA A 94 -13.84 14.85 -11.55
C ALA A 94 -12.82 15.93 -11.16
N ALA A 95 -11.66 15.55 -10.62
CA ALA A 95 -10.58 16.48 -10.27
C ALA A 95 -10.01 17.19 -11.51
N ASP A 96 -9.75 16.45 -12.59
CA ASP A 96 -9.23 16.98 -13.86
C ASP A 96 -10.22 17.94 -14.54
N ALA A 97 -11.51 17.83 -14.25
CA ALA A 97 -12.55 18.72 -14.78
C ALA A 97 -12.65 20.06 -14.04
N ILE A 98 -11.97 20.23 -12.89
CA ILE A 98 -12.01 21.48 -12.12
C ILE A 98 -11.17 22.55 -12.84
N PRO A 99 -11.74 23.73 -13.17
CA PRO A 99 -10.98 24.84 -13.71
C PRO A 99 -9.86 25.30 -12.77
N ALA A 100 -8.74 25.74 -13.35
CA ALA A 100 -7.60 26.25 -12.58
C ALA A 100 -7.92 27.57 -11.83
N GLU A 101 -8.86 28.36 -12.35
CA GLU A 101 -9.33 29.60 -11.74
C GLU A 101 -10.87 29.56 -11.60
N PRO A 102 -11.44 30.12 -10.52
CA PRO A 102 -12.88 30.24 -10.37
C PRO A 102 -13.46 31.17 -11.45
N ASP A 103 -14.67 30.86 -11.93
CA ASP A 103 -15.33 31.70 -12.93
C ASP A 103 -15.86 33.03 -12.34
N ALA A 104 -16.25 33.95 -13.21
CA ALA A 104 -16.69 35.28 -12.81
C ALA A 104 -18.01 35.27 -12.01
N GLU A 105 -18.89 34.29 -12.25
CA GLU A 105 -20.16 34.17 -11.55
C GLU A 105 -19.94 33.68 -10.11
N GLU A 106 -19.03 32.72 -9.95
CA GLU A 106 -18.55 32.19 -8.69
C GLU A 106 -17.86 33.26 -7.83
N LEU A 107 -17.06 34.13 -8.45
CA LEU A 107 -16.45 35.26 -7.77
C LEU A 107 -17.50 36.30 -7.34
N ALA A 108 -18.48 36.60 -8.19
CA ALA A 108 -19.49 37.62 -7.94
C ALA A 108 -20.44 37.28 -6.78
N ARG A 109 -20.66 35.98 -6.49
CA ARG A 109 -21.54 35.55 -5.38
C ARG A 109 -20.87 35.53 -4.00
N ARG A 110 -19.58 35.81 -3.91
CA ARG A 110 -18.78 35.72 -2.66
C ARG A 110 -18.50 37.11 -2.09
N VAL A 111 -18.22 37.16 -0.78
CA VAL A 111 -17.67 38.38 -0.16
C VAL A 111 -16.24 38.57 -0.67
N ASP A 112 -15.96 39.71 -1.27
CA ASP A 112 -14.62 40.01 -1.80
C ASP A 112 -13.70 40.53 -0.69
N LEU A 113 -12.72 39.70 -0.31
CA LEU A 113 -11.71 40.01 0.70
C LEU A 113 -10.29 40.15 0.10
N ARG A 114 -10.17 40.20 -1.23
CA ARG A 114 -8.85 40.20 -1.92
C ARG A 114 -8.00 41.45 -1.67
N ALA A 115 -8.60 42.51 -1.14
CA ALA A 115 -7.89 43.74 -0.77
C ALA A 115 -7.25 43.68 0.63
N LEU A 116 -7.49 42.61 1.40
CA LEU A 116 -6.87 42.39 2.70
C LEU A 116 -5.58 41.57 2.54
N ASP A 117 -4.56 41.92 3.31
CA ASP A 117 -3.23 41.30 3.26
C ASP A 117 -3.19 39.97 4.06
N PHE A 118 -3.97 38.98 3.62
CA PHE A 118 -3.92 37.64 4.18
C PHE A 118 -2.55 36.99 3.97
N VAL A 119 -2.10 36.25 4.98
CA VAL A 119 -0.87 35.44 4.92
C VAL A 119 -1.13 34.00 5.38
N THR A 120 -0.35 33.05 4.88
CA THR A 120 -0.27 31.67 5.38
C THR A 120 1.07 31.46 6.10
N ILE A 121 1.13 30.56 7.09
CA ILE A 121 2.34 30.27 7.86
C ILE A 121 2.52 28.76 7.97
N ASP A 122 3.34 28.21 7.07
CA ASP A 122 3.45 26.78 6.85
C ASP A 122 4.88 26.24 6.96
N PRO A 123 5.07 24.93 7.21
CA PRO A 123 6.34 24.26 6.99
C PRO A 123 6.79 24.41 5.52
N ARG A 124 8.12 24.51 5.31
CA ARG A 124 8.74 24.64 3.97
C ARG A 124 8.30 23.59 2.94
N THR A 125 7.83 22.44 3.39
CA THR A 125 7.47 21.29 2.55
C THR A 125 5.96 21.15 2.32
N ALA A 126 5.13 21.99 2.93
CA ALA A 126 3.68 22.00 2.68
C ALA A 126 3.40 22.37 1.22
N ARG A 127 2.30 21.84 0.67
CA ARG A 127 1.83 22.18 -0.69
C ARG A 127 0.35 22.54 -0.74
N ASP A 128 -0.34 22.33 0.36
CA ASP A 128 -1.77 22.34 0.57
C ASP A 128 -2.11 23.43 1.58
N HIS A 129 -1.92 24.69 1.20
CA HIS A 129 -2.21 25.85 2.05
C HIS A 129 -3.72 26.07 2.15
N ASP A 130 -4.34 25.57 3.22
CA ASP A 130 -5.80 25.59 3.41
C ASP A 130 -6.30 26.68 4.37
N ASP A 131 -5.41 27.29 5.15
CA ASP A 131 -5.72 28.40 6.06
C ASP A 131 -4.94 29.69 5.76
N ALA A 132 -5.52 30.82 6.17
CA ALA A 132 -4.90 32.14 6.07
C ALA A 132 -5.39 33.07 7.19
N VAL A 133 -4.55 34.00 7.62
CA VAL A 133 -4.84 34.96 8.71
C VAL A 133 -4.59 36.40 8.29
N TYR A 134 -5.39 37.32 8.84
CA TYR A 134 -5.28 38.77 8.71
C TYR A 134 -5.74 39.41 10.04
N VAL A 135 -5.06 40.49 10.47
CA VAL A 135 -5.32 41.20 11.75
C VAL A 135 -5.45 42.69 11.50
#